data_AF-A0A2S9GLN6-F1
#
_entry.id   AF-A0A2S9GLN6-F1
#
_cell.length_a   1.000
_cell.length_b   1.000
_cell.length_c   1.000
_cell.angle_alpha   90.00
_cell.angle_beta   90.00
_cell.angle_gamma   90.00
#
_symmetry.space_group_name_H-M   'P 1'
#
loop_
_entity.id
_entity.type
_entity.pdbx_description
1 polymer ?
#
loop_
_entity_poly.entity_id
_entity_poly.type
_entity_poly.pdbx_seq_one_letter_code
_entity_poly.pdbx_strand_id
1 'polypeptide(L)'
;LMDIDTIYIWTHDSVGLGEDGPTHQPIEHLAALRAIPNLSVVRPGDPNETAYAWRSIVARGNGSGPVGFILTRQGIPVLEG
;
A
#
# COMPACT_ATOMS: atom_id res chain seq x y z
N LEU A 1 -18.24 -8.31 -6.20
CA LEU A 1 -18.02 -6.86 -6.44
C LEU A 1 -17.27 -6.72 -7.77
N MET A 2 -17.21 -5.53 -8.38
CA MET A 2 -16.96 -5.31 -9.83
C MET A 2 -15.59 -5.71 -10.40
N ASP A 3 -14.61 -6.08 -9.56
CA ASP A 3 -13.27 -6.54 -9.99
C ASP A 3 -12.53 -5.59 -10.94
N ILE A 4 -12.73 -4.29 -10.73
CA ILE A 4 -12.12 -3.22 -11.51
C ILE A 4 -10.74 -2.86 -10.96
N ASP A 5 -9.80 -2.51 -11.84
CA ASP A 5 -8.38 -2.28 -11.54
C ASP A 5 -8.11 -0.90 -10.94
N THR A 6 -8.88 -0.52 -9.91
CA THR A 6 -8.70 0.76 -9.21
C THR A 6 -7.46 0.71 -8.34
N ILE A 7 -6.67 1.79 -8.34
CA ILE A 7 -5.45 1.91 -7.52
C ILE A 7 -5.68 2.98 -6.44
N TYR A 8 -5.61 2.57 -5.18
CA TYR A 8 -5.69 3.46 -4.02
C TYR A 8 -4.28 3.74 -3.49
N ILE A 9 -3.93 5.02 -3.34
CA ILE A 9 -2.65 5.44 -2.75
C ILE A 9 -2.91 5.88 -1.32
N TRP A 10 -2.43 5.08 -0.35
CA TRP A 10 -2.58 5.36 1.08
C TRP A 10 -1.21 5.60 1.70
N THR A 11 -0.89 6.87 1.94
CA THR A 11 0.32 7.28 2.67
C THR A 11 0.06 7.27 4.19
N HIS A 12 1.09 7.52 4.99
CA HIS A 12 0.99 7.57 6.47
C HIS A 12 0.48 6.26 7.07
N ASP A 13 1.09 5.15 6.63
CA ASP A 13 0.59 3.80 6.85
C ASP A 13 0.66 3.21 8.28
N SER A 14 1.20 3.94 9.26
CA SER A 14 1.53 3.39 10.56
C SER A 14 1.74 4.47 11.62
N VAL A 15 2.07 4.04 12.84
CA VAL A 15 2.55 4.90 13.93
C VAL A 15 3.75 5.77 13.55
N GLY A 16 4.50 5.40 12.50
CA GLY A 16 5.59 6.20 11.95
C GLY A 16 5.17 7.58 11.45
N LEU A 17 3.86 7.84 11.34
CA LEU A 17 3.37 9.18 11.03
C LEU A 17 3.63 10.20 12.15
N GLY A 18 3.76 9.79 13.41
CA GLY A 18 4.14 10.71 14.50
C GLY A 18 2.98 11.51 15.10
N GLU A 19 3.13 12.82 15.19
CA GLU A 19 2.42 13.70 16.12
C GLU A 19 0.91 13.84 15.89
N ASP A 20 0.38 13.48 14.73
CA ASP A 20 -1.08 13.55 14.50
C ASP A 20 -1.84 12.49 15.34
N GLY A 21 -1.11 11.54 15.92
CA GLY A 21 -1.59 10.73 17.04
C GLY A 21 -2.57 9.62 16.65
N PRO A 22 -3.20 8.97 17.64
CA PRO A 22 -3.89 7.69 17.47
C PRO A 22 -5.14 7.76 16.59
N THR A 23 -5.70 8.94 16.37
CA THR A 23 -6.83 9.13 15.45
C THR A 23 -6.42 9.01 13.98
N HIS A 24 -5.13 9.17 13.68
CA HIS A 24 -4.58 9.09 12.32
C HIS A 24 -3.74 7.83 12.08
N GLN A 25 -3.30 7.17 13.15
CA GLN A 25 -2.35 6.05 13.09
C GLN A 25 -3.09 4.72 12.82
N PRO A 26 -2.90 4.09 11.65
CA PRO A 26 -3.53 2.81 11.35
C PRO A 26 -2.99 1.69 12.24
N ILE A 27 -3.88 0.86 12.80
CA ILE A 27 -3.52 -0.33 13.60
C ILE A 27 -3.98 -1.62 12.92
N GLU A 28 -5.28 -1.77 12.75
CA GLU A 28 -5.98 -2.92 12.17
C GLU A 28 -6.18 -2.83 10.66
N HIS A 29 -5.92 -1.66 10.08
CA HIS A 29 -6.34 -1.34 8.72
C HIS A 29 -5.76 -2.30 7.69
N LEU A 30 -4.50 -2.71 7.81
CA LEU A 30 -3.92 -3.71 6.91
C LEU A 30 -4.59 -5.09 7.05
N ALA A 31 -4.97 -5.50 8.25
CA ALA A 31 -5.68 -6.75 8.47
C ALA A 31 -7.09 -6.68 7.88
N ALA A 32 -7.81 -5.57 8.12
CA ALA A 32 -9.14 -5.32 7.59
C ALA A 32 -9.13 -5.28 6.04
N LEU A 33 -8.19 -4.55 5.43
CA LEU A 33 -8.06 -4.45 3.98
C LEU A 33 -7.69 -5.81 3.35
N ARG A 34 -6.79 -6.58 3.97
CA ARG A 34 -6.45 -7.94 3.50
C ARG A 34 -7.60 -8.93 3.61
N ALA A 35 -8.58 -8.67 4.46
CA ALA A 35 -9.78 -9.49 4.57
C ALA A 35 -10.78 -9.27 3.42
N ILE A 36 -10.63 -8.19 2.64
CA ILE A 36 -11.50 -7.89 1.50
C ILE A 36 -11.11 -8.81 0.33
N PRO A 37 -12.04 -9.65 -0.19
CA PRO A 37 -11.76 -10.50 -1.34
C PRO A 37 -11.32 -9.69 -2.56
N ASN A 38 -10.32 -10.22 -3.28
CA ASN A 38 -9.73 -9.64 -4.50
C ASN A 38 -9.07 -8.26 -4.35
N LEU A 39 -8.85 -7.76 -3.12
CA LEU A 39 -8.06 -6.56 -2.90
C LEU A 39 -6.57 -6.91 -2.69
N SER A 40 -5.72 -6.55 -3.65
CA SER A 40 -4.27 -6.64 -3.47
C SER A 40 -3.79 -5.54 -2.52
N VAL A 41 -3.16 -5.89 -1.40
CA VAL A 41 -2.56 -4.91 -0.46
C VAL A 41 -1.04 -4.96 -0.58
N VAL A 42 -0.45 -3.93 -1.19
CA VAL A 42 0.99 -3.85 -1.52
C VAL A 42 1.65 -2.78 -0.66
N ARG A 43 2.61 -3.16 0.17
CA ARG A 43 3.35 -2.27 1.08
C ARG A 43 4.86 -2.45 0.87
N PRO A 44 5.51 -1.63 0.03
CA PRO A 44 6.94 -1.75 -0.25
C PRO A 44 7.78 -1.40 0.99
N GLY A 45 8.92 -2.10 1.12
CA GLY A 45 9.88 -1.93 2.21
C GLY A 45 10.94 -0.85 1.98
N ASP A 46 11.12 -0.39 0.73
CA ASP A 46 12.08 0.65 0.37
C ASP A 46 11.68 1.39 -0.94
N PRO A 47 12.45 2.41 -1.38
CA PRO A 47 12.19 3.10 -2.64
C PRO A 47 12.30 2.22 -3.90
N ASN A 48 13.17 1.20 -3.91
CA ASN A 48 13.32 0.30 -5.06
C ASN A 48 12.08 -0.59 -5.21
N GLU A 49 11.64 -1.23 -4.13
CA GLU A 49 10.39 -1.99 -4.08
C GLU A 49 9.19 -1.12 -4.45
N THR A 50 9.18 0.16 -4.07
CA THR A 50 8.12 1.10 -4.47
C THR A 50 8.06 1.24 -5.99
N ALA A 51 9.20 1.43 -6.66
CA ALA A 51 9.27 1.52 -8.11
C ALA A 51 8.87 0.20 -8.81
N TYR A 52 9.34 -0.95 -8.31
CA TYR A 52 8.99 -2.25 -8.84
C TYR A 52 7.51 -2.60 -8.64
N ALA A 53 6.97 -2.30 -7.47
CA ALA A 53 5.54 -2.46 -7.17
C ALA A 53 4.70 -1.62 -8.13
N TRP A 54 5.03 -0.34 -8.31
CA TRP A 54 4.32 0.53 -9.24
C TRP A 54 4.33 0.01 -10.68
N ARG A 55 5.52 -0.35 -11.18
CA ARG A 55 5.66 -0.98 -12.51
C ARG A 55 4.78 -2.22 -12.62
N SER A 56 4.79 -3.07 -11.61
CA SER A 56 4.02 -4.32 -11.58
C SER A 56 2.51 -4.09 -11.45
N ILE A 57 2.07 -2.98 -10.86
CA ILE A 57 0.65 -2.60 -10.72
C ILE A 57 0.11 -2.05 -12.05
N VAL A 58 0.88 -1.17 -12.69
CA VAL A 58 0.44 -0.53 -13.95
C VAL A 58 0.54 -1.50 -15.14
N ALA A 59 1.48 -2.45 -15.12
CA ALA A 59 1.62 -3.45 -16.17
C ALA A 59 0.58 -4.59 -16.11
N ARG A 60 -0.31 -4.58 -15.12
CA ARG A 60 -1.39 -5.58 -14.99
C ARG A 60 -2.38 -5.44 -16.15
N GLY A 61 -2.91 -6.57 -16.60
CA GLY A 61 -4.01 -6.58 -17.57
C GLY A 61 -5.37 -6.29 -16.91
N ASN A 62 -6.37 -5.97 -17.73
CA ASN A 62 -7.72 -5.70 -17.26
C ASN A 62 -8.30 -6.88 -16.45
N GLY A 63 -8.97 -6.60 -15.33
CA GLY A 63 -9.62 -7.60 -14.47
C GLY A 63 -8.65 -8.30 -13.51
N SER A 64 -7.59 -7.60 -13.10
CA SER A 64 -6.65 -8.05 -12.07
C SER A 64 -7.08 -7.63 -10.65
N GLY A 65 -8.20 -6.92 -10.53
CA GLY A 65 -8.78 -6.46 -9.28
C GLY A 65 -8.10 -5.21 -8.72
N PRO A 66 -8.71 -4.59 -7.68
CA PRO A 66 -8.19 -3.37 -7.10
C PRO A 66 -6.89 -3.57 -6.32
N VAL A 67 -6.10 -2.49 -6.22
CA VAL A 67 -4.85 -2.44 -5.46
C VAL A 67 -4.89 -1.33 -4.42
N GLY A 68 -4.60 -1.66 -3.18
CA GLY A 68 -4.18 -0.71 -2.15
C GLY A 68 -2.66 -0.61 -2.10
N PHE A 69 -2.11 0.55 -2.44
CA PHE A 69 -0.68 0.84 -2.43
C PHE A 69 -0.34 1.67 -1.18
N ILE A 70 0.34 1.04 -0.24
CA ILE A 70 0.53 1.51 1.15
C ILE A 70 1.92 2.12 1.31
N LEU A 71 2.03 3.37 1.73
CA LEU A 71 3.29 4.13 1.76
C LEU A 71 3.55 4.78 3.12
N THR A 72 4.81 4.84 3.52
CA THR A 72 5.24 5.48 4.76
C THR A 72 5.13 7.02 4.66
N ARG A 73 5.01 7.70 5.81
CA ARG A 73 5.24 9.17 5.89
C ARG A 73 6.75 9.45 5.94
N GLN A 74 7.41 8.74 6.83
CA GLN A 74 8.82 8.89 7.15
C GLN A 74 9.71 8.32 6.05
N GLY A 75 10.90 8.92 5.91
CA GLY A 75 11.96 8.34 5.10
C GLY A 75 12.43 7.01 5.69
N ILE A 76 12.64 6.04 4.81
CA ILE A 76 13.21 4.73 5.13
C ILE A 76 14.43 4.52 4.23
N PRO A 77 15.45 3.77 4.69
CA PRO A 77 16.67 3.58 3.92
C PRO A 77 16.38 2.81 2.63
N VAL A 78 17.24 3.01 1.63
CA VAL A 78 17.37 2.07 0.51
C VAL A 78 18.08 0.84 1.04
N LEU A 79 17.51 -0.34 0.84
CA LEU A 79 18.11 -1.60 1.29
C LEU A 79 19.12 -2.11 0.26
N GLU A 80 20.14 -2.85 0.71
CA GLU A 80 21.06 -3.54 -0.19
C GLU A 80 20.36 -4.78 -0.79
N GLY A 81 20.37 -4.90 -2.12
CA GLY A 81 19.74 -5.98 -2.87
C GLY A 81 20.22 -6.06 -4.32
#